data_AF-A0A521V2A2-F1
#
_entry.id   AF-A0A521V2A2-F1
#
_cell.length_a   1.000
_cell.length_b   1.000
_cell.length_c   1.000
_cell.angle_alpha   90.00
_cell.angle_beta   90.00
_cell.angle_gamma   90.00
#
_symmetry.space_group_name_H-M   'P 1'
#
loop_
_entity.id
_entity.type
_entity.pdbx_description
1 polymer ?
#
loop_
_entity_poly.entity_id
_entity_poly.type
_entity_poly.pdbx_seq_one_letter_code
_entity_poly.pdbx_strand_id
1 'polypeptide(L)' 'MQIFEQIQTRIHYHLLKQELSRHRVRRCSTTLDDAHRIGVLFDASQLEQKQVVLDFVENLREEGKSVNLLAFVDRPQK' A
#
# COMPACT_ATOMS: atom_id res chain seq x y z
N MET A 1 -0.75 -13.70 38.12
CA MET A 1 -1.46 -12.73 37.24
C MET A 1 -1.51 -13.18 35.77
N GLN A 2 -1.62 -14.47 35.44
CA GLN A 2 -1.65 -14.91 34.05
C GLN A 2 -3.02 -14.79 33.38
N ILE A 3 -4.09 -14.89 34.18
CA ILE A 3 -5.48 -14.86 33.67
C ILE A 3 -5.86 -13.45 33.19
N PHE A 4 -5.37 -12.41 33.87
CA PHE A 4 -5.69 -11.03 33.52
C PHE A 4 -5.03 -10.61 32.20
N GLU A 5 -3.76 -11.00 32.00
CA GLU A 5 -3.03 -10.78 30.75
C GLU A 5 -3.70 -11.52 29.59
N GLN A 6 -4.12 -12.77 29.78
CA GLN A 6 -4.82 -13.55 28.76
C GLN A 6 -6.16 -12.91 28.34
N ILE A 7 -6.91 -12.34 29.30
CA ILE A 7 -8.17 -11.64 29.01
C ILE A 7 -7.88 -10.35 28.24
N GLN A 8 -6.90 -9.57 28.66
CA GLN A 8 -6.49 -8.34 27.96
C GLN A 8 -6.05 -8.63 26.52
N THR A 9 -5.23 -9.66 26.31
CA THR A 9 -4.80 -10.08 24.97
C THR A 9 -5.99 -10.49 24.11
N ARG A 10 -6.94 -11.26 24.64
CA ARG A 10 -8.14 -11.66 23.90
C ARG A 10 -9.01 -10.47 23.50
N ILE A 11 -9.20 -9.51 24.40
CA ILE A 11 -9.95 -8.28 24.09
C ILE A 11 -9.23 -7.47 23.01
N HIS A 12 -7.91 -7.29 23.14
CA HIS A 12 -7.11 -6.58 22.15
C HIS A 12 -7.22 -7.22 20.75
N TYR A 13 -7.05 -8.54 20.67
CA TYR A 13 -7.22 -9.26 19.40
C TYR A 13 -8.64 -9.14 18.84
N HIS A 14 -9.66 -9.12 19.69
CA HIS A 14 -11.04 -8.96 19.25
C HIS A 14 -11.28 -7.56 18.66
N LEU A 15 -10.81 -6.52 19.33
CA LEU A 15 -10.87 -5.14 18.85
C LEU A 15 -10.10 -4.96 17.55
N LEU A 16 -8.88 -5.49 17.48
CA LEU A 16 -8.05 -5.45 16.29
C LEU A 16 -8.72 -6.15 15.11
N LYS A 17 -9.29 -7.35 15.33
CA LYS A 17 -10.02 -8.10 14.30
C LYS A 17 -11.25 -7.33 13.83
N GLN A 18 -11.99 -6.70 14.75
CA GLN A 18 -13.15 -5.89 14.40
C GLN A 18 -12.75 -4.67 13.56
N GLU A 19 -11.68 -3.98 13.92
CA GLU A 19 -11.16 -2.84 13.18
C GLU A 19 -10.64 -3.23 11.80
N LEU A 20 -9.89 -4.33 11.70
CA LEU A 20 -9.44 -4.88 10.40
C LEU A 20 -10.62 -5.29 9.52
N SER A 21 -11.71 -5.82 10.11
CA SER A 21 -12.92 -6.17 9.35
C SER A 21 -13.67 -4.94 8.81
N ARG A 22 -13.61 -3.80 9.51
CA ARG A 22 -14.19 -2.53 9.06
C ARG A 22 -13.39 -1.92 7.91
N HIS A 23 -12.08 -2.10 7.92
CA HIS A 23 -11.17 -1.65 6.85
C HIS A 23 -11.05 -2.64 5.69
N ARG A 24 -12.03 -3.52 5.49
CA ARG A 24 -12.00 -4.51 4.41
C ARG A 24 -12.01 -3.79 3.06
N VAL A 25 -10.86 -3.79 2.40
CA VAL A 25 -10.67 -3.20 1.06
C VAL A 25 -11.66 -3.85 0.10
N ARG A 26 -12.57 -3.04 -0.47
CA ARG A 26 -13.39 -3.47 -1.61
C ARG A 26 -12.48 -3.56 -2.82
N ARG A 27 -12.12 -4.78 -3.20
CA ARG A 27 -11.31 -5.04 -4.39
C ARG A 27 -12.24 -5.11 -5.59
N CYS A 28 -12.08 -4.17 -6.51
CA CYS A 28 -12.69 -4.21 -7.83
C CYS A 28 -11.57 -4.20 -8.86
N SER A 29 -11.75 -4.92 -9.96
CA SER A 29 -10.87 -4.77 -11.12
C SER A 29 -11.38 -3.61 -11.96
N THR A 30 -10.45 -2.80 -12.47
CA THR A 30 -10.73 -1.69 -13.37
C THR A 30 -9.61 -1.63 -14.40
N THR A 31 -9.89 -1.02 -15.55
CA THR A 31 -8.85 -0.69 -16.51
C THR A 31 -8.00 0.48 -16.00
N LEU A 32 -6.80 0.66 -16.57
CA LEU A 32 -5.94 1.80 -16.26
C LEU A 32 -6.61 3.12 -16.72
N ASP A 33 -7.31 3.08 -17.84
CA ASP A 33 -8.00 4.23 -18.44
C ASP A 33 -9.12 4.74 -17.52
N ASP A 34 -9.92 3.83 -16.95
CA ASP A 34 -11.03 4.16 -16.05
C ASP A 34 -10.57 4.53 -14.62
N ALA A 35 -9.32 4.20 -14.26
CA ALA A 35 -8.80 4.45 -12.93
C ALA A 35 -8.52 5.95 -12.69
N HIS A 36 -9.24 6.56 -11.75
CA HIS A 36 -8.99 7.94 -11.32
C HIS A 36 -7.81 8.08 -10.35
N ARG A 37 -7.54 7.03 -9.55
CA ARG A 37 -6.45 7.00 -8.57
C ARG A 37 -5.59 5.77 -8.77
N ILE A 38 -4.28 5.97 -8.90
CA ILE A 38 -3.32 4.92 -9.19
C ILE A 38 -2.23 4.93 -8.12
N GLY A 39 -1.96 3.77 -7.54
CA GLY A 39 -0.79 3.55 -6.69
C GLY A 39 0.27 2.80 -7.48
N VAL A 40 1.46 3.38 -7.60
CA VAL A 40 2.61 2.75 -8.25
C VAL A 40 3.60 2.33 -7.18
N LEU A 41 3.95 1.05 -7.13
CA LEU A 41 4.99 0.50 -6.26
C LEU A 41 6.14 0.00 -7.14
N PHE A 42 7.35 0.52 -6.93
CA PHE A 42 8.51 0.11 -7.72
C PHE A 42 9.77 -0.09 -6.88
N ASP A 43 10.68 -0.90 -7.41
CA ASP A 43 12.00 -1.12 -6.85
C ASP A 43 12.93 0.02 -7.27
N ALA A 44 13.41 0.80 -6.31
CA ALA A 44 14.36 1.89 -6.52
C ALA A 44 15.81 1.46 -6.27
N SER A 45 16.09 0.16 -6.17
CA SER A 45 17.45 -0.37 -6.00
C SER A 45 18.30 -0.20 -7.26
N GLN A 46 17.68 -0.08 -8.43
CA GLN A 46 18.35 0.19 -9.71
C GLN A 46 18.03 1.61 -10.20
N LEU A 47 19.07 2.44 -10.37
CA LEU A 47 18.91 3.84 -10.76
C LEU A 47 18.29 4.01 -12.15
N GLU A 48 18.60 3.10 -13.08
CA GLU A 48 18.10 3.13 -14.46
C GLU A 48 16.58 2.94 -14.54
N GLN A 49 15.99 2.14 -13.65
CA GLN A 49 14.55 1.89 -13.61
C GLN A 49 13.76 3.08 -13.05
N LYS A 50 14.43 3.95 -12.29
CA LYS A 50 13.78 5.10 -11.66
C LYS A 50 13.23 6.09 -12.68
N GLN A 51 14.01 6.43 -13.71
CA GLN A 51 13.58 7.46 -14.66
C GLN A 51 12.36 6.98 -15.47
N VAL A 52 12.36 5.72 -15.91
CA VAL A 52 11.24 5.12 -16.64
C VAL A 52 9.94 5.17 -15.83
N VAL A 53 10.02 4.86 -14.53
CA VAL A 53 8.83 4.90 -13.65
C VAL A 53 8.37 6.33 -13.41
N LEU A 54 9.30 7.29 -13.27
CA LEU A 54 8.94 8.70 -13.12
C LEU A 54 8.26 9.23 -14.38
N ASP A 55 8.81 8.96 -15.56
CA ASP A 55 8.23 9.39 -16.84
C ASP A 55 6.83 8.80 -17.02
N PHE A 56 6.64 7.52 -16.68
CA PHE A 56 5.33 6.88 -16.68
C PHE A 56 4.33 7.54 -15.72
N VAL A 57 4.76 7.89 -14.51
CA VAL A 57 3.92 8.57 -13.52
C VAL A 57 3.53 9.97 -13.96
N GLU A 58 4.43 10.72 -14.61
CA GLU A 58 4.11 12.03 -15.14
C GLU A 58 3.10 11.95 -16.28
N ASN A 59 3.24 11.00 -17.21
CA ASN A 59 2.24 10.79 -18.27
C ASN A 59 0.83 10.55 -17.69
N LEU A 60 0.72 9.72 -16.65
CA LEU A 60 -0.57 9.49 -15.97
C LEU A 60 -1.13 10.75 -15.30
N ARG A 61 -0.27 11.63 -14.77
CA ARG A 61 -0.70 12.90 -14.18
C ARG A 61 -1.15 13.89 -15.24
N GLU A 62 -0.47 13.94 -16.37
CA GLU A 62 -0.86 14.76 -17.53
C GLU A 62 -2.22 14.33 -18.09
N GLU A 63 -2.55 13.04 -18.02
CA GLU A 63 -3.89 12.49 -18.30
C GLU A 63 -4.95 12.85 -17.22
N GLY A 64 -4.58 13.60 -16.18
CA GLY A 64 -5.47 14.06 -15.12
C GLY A 64 -5.70 13.05 -13.99
N LYS A 65 -4.88 12.00 -13.89
CA LYS A 65 -5.02 10.96 -12.86
C LYS A 65 -4.26 11.34 -11.59
N SER A 66 -4.80 10.92 -10.45
CA SER A 66 -4.12 11.08 -9.15
C SER A 66 -3.20 9.90 -8.89
N VAL A 67 -1.88 10.14 -8.85
CA VAL A 67 -0.87 9.07 -8.74
C VAL A 67 -0.07 9.19 -7.44
N ASN A 68 -0.10 8.12 -6.64
CA ASN A 68 0.76 7.94 -5.48
C ASN A 68 1.91 6.99 -5.83
N LEU A 69 3.14 7.46 -5.67
CA LEU A 69 4.34 6.70 -5.98
C LEU A 69 5.02 6.22 -4.68
N LEU A 70 5.25 4.92 -4.58
CA LEU A 70 5.95 4.26 -3.48
C LEU A 70 7.18 3.54 -4.03
N ALA A 71 8.33 3.87 -3.46
CA ALA A 71 9.59 3.22 -3.78
C ALA A 71 10.02 2.31 -2.63
N PHE A 72 10.47 1.11 -2.93
CA PHE A 72 11.21 0.29 -1.98
C PHE A 72 12.67 0.12 -2.44
N VAL A 73 13.57 -0.08 -1.48
CA VAL A 73 14.97 -0.39 -1.76
C VAL A 73 15.28 -1.63 -0.97
N ASP A 74 15.79 -2.66 -1.64
CA ASP A 74 16.23 -3.87 -0.96
C ASP A 74 17.56 -3.58 -0.26
N ARG A 75 17.46 -3.11 0.99
CA ARG A 75 18.60 -3.02 1.90
C ARG A 75 18.52 -4.21 2.85
N PRO A 76 19.56 -5.06 2.91
CA PRO A 76 19.61 -6.10 3.93
C PRO A 76 19.54 -5.44 5.30
N GLN A 77 18.55 -5.84 6.12
CA GLN A 77 18.44 -5.40 7.50
C GLN A 77 19.67 -5.93 8.26
N LYS A 78 20.50 -5.02 8.75
CA LYS A 78 21.63 -5.35 9.64
C LYS A 78 21.12 -5.66 11.05
#